data_AF-A0A2E8QHC3-F1
#
_entry.id   AF-A0A2E8QHC3-F1
#
_cell.length_a   1.000
_cell.length_b   1.000
_cell.length_c   1.000
_cell.angle_alpha   90.00
_cell.angle_beta   90.00
_cell.angle_gamma   90.00
#
_symmetry.space_group_name_H-M   'P 1'
#
loop_
_entity.id
_entity.type
_entity.pdbx_description
1 polymer ?
#
loop_
_entity_poly.entity_id
_entity_poly.type
_entity_poly.pdbx_seq_one_letter_code
_entity_poly.pdbx_strand_id
1 'polypeptide(L)' 'WGSHARSKKSLISKNENLIIESAHPSPLSAHRGFIGSKPFSRTNEYLLKNNINPINWS' A
#
# COMPACT_ATOMS: atom_id res chain seq x y z
N TRP A 1 3.41 4.36 4.24
CA TRP A 1 4.39 3.33 4.63
C TRP A 1 5.16 3.73 5.89
N GLY A 2 5.62 2.77 6.71
CA GLY A 2 6.27 3.08 8.00
C GLY A 2 5.30 3.16 9.18
N SER A 3 5.82 3.12 10.41
CA SER A 3 5.03 3.01 11.65
C SER A 3 4.03 4.15 11.85
N HIS A 4 4.47 5.39 11.59
CA HIS A 4 3.60 6.57 11.71
C HIS A 4 2.41 6.54 10.74
N ALA A 5 2.60 6.05 9.51
CA ALA A 5 1.50 5.88 8.57
C ALA A 5 0.56 4.74 9.00
N ARG A 6 1.13 3.61 9.46
CA ARG A 6 0.34 2.45 9.94
C ARG A 6 -0.53 2.79 11.14
N SER A 7 -0.11 3.72 12.01
CA SER A 7 -0.93 4.12 13.17
C SER A 7 -2.23 4.82 12.76
N LYS A 8 -2.32 5.37 11.54
CA LYS A 8 -3.53 6.01 11.00
C LYS A 8 -4.56 5.03 10.45
N LYS A 9 -4.24 3.72 10.36
CA LYS A 9 -5.14 2.72 9.79
C LYS A 9 -6.47 2.59 10.53
N SER A 10 -6.52 2.96 11.82
CA SER A 10 -7.75 2.96 12.62
C SER A 10 -8.77 4.00 12.14
N LEU A 11 -8.34 5.00 11.37
CA LEU A 11 -9.19 6.03 10.79
C LEU A 11 -9.83 5.59 9.46
N ILE A 12 -9.47 4.41 8.95
CA ILE A 12 -9.89 3.91 7.63
C ILE A 12 -10.79 2.70 7.81
N SER A 13 -11.97 2.74 7.20
CA SER A 13 -12.91 1.62 7.13
C SER A 13 -12.31 0.48 6.29
N LYS A 14 -12.02 -0.66 6.93
CA LYS A 14 -11.42 -1.84 6.28
C LYS A 14 -12.37 -2.57 5.34
N ASN A 15 -13.67 -2.37 5.48
CA ASN A 15 -14.68 -3.04 4.65
C ASN A 15 -14.83 -2.36 3.28
N GLU A 16 -14.46 -1.09 3.19
CA GLU A 16 -14.64 -0.27 1.99
C GLU A 16 -13.32 0.04 1.28
N ASN A 17 -12.20 -0.12 1.98
CA ASN A 17 -10.88 0.29 1.51
C ASN A 17 -9.86 -0.83 1.65
N LEU A 18 -8.99 -0.96 0.64
CA LEU A 18 -7.76 -1.72 0.76
C LEU A 18 -6.67 -0.89 1.43
N ILE A 19 -6.07 -1.42 2.50
CA ILE A 19 -4.91 -0.83 3.17
C ILE A 19 -3.66 -1.65 2.81
N ILE A 20 -2.71 -1.04 2.11
CA ILE A 20 -1.41 -1.65 1.80
C ILE A 20 -0.35 -1.09 2.75
N GLU A 21 0.10 -1.93 3.68
CA GLU A 21 1.11 -1.58 4.69
C GLU A 21 2.46 -2.24 4.36
N SER A 22 3.55 -1.52 4.64
CA SER A 22 4.93 -2.04 4.53
C SER A 22 5.88 -1.20 5.40
N ALA A 23 7.16 -1.59 5.45
CA ALA A 23 8.22 -0.71 5.95
C ALA A 23 8.34 0.55 5.08
N HIS A 24 8.98 1.61 5.60
CA HIS A 24 9.21 2.85 4.85
C HIS A 24 10.30 2.63 3.77
N PRO A 25 10.20 3.28 2.59
CA PRO A 25 11.19 3.16 1.51
C PRO A 25 12.59 3.71 1.84
N SER A 26 12.75 4.44 2.95
CA SER A 26 14.07 4.93 3.39
C SER A 26 15.08 3.78 3.48
N PRO A 27 16.36 3.99 3.09
CA PRO A 27 17.41 2.97 3.15
C PRO A 27 17.51 2.26 4.50
N LEU A 28 17.25 2.98 5.59
CA LEU A 28 17.29 2.46 6.97
C LEU A 28 16.28 1.32 7.23
N SER A 29 15.20 1.24 6.45
CA SER A 29 14.10 0.30 6.67
C SER A 29 13.63 -0.44 5.42
N ALA A 30 14.11 -0.09 4.22
CA ALA A 30 13.59 -0.62 2.97
C ALA A 30 13.72 -2.16 2.87
N HIS A 31 14.87 -2.69 3.28
CA HIS A 31 15.14 -4.12 3.33
C HIS A 31 14.31 -4.87 4.38
N ARG A 32 13.72 -4.16 5.35
CA ARG A 32 12.86 -4.74 6.39
C ARG A 32 11.41 -4.93 5.93
N GLY A 33 11.14 -4.86 4.62
CA GLY A 33 9.84 -5.21 4.05
C GLY A 33 9.17 -4.14 3.17
N PHE A 34 9.90 -3.12 2.70
CA PHE A 34 9.42 -2.29 1.57
C PHE A 34 9.78 -2.95 0.24
N ILE A 35 11.03 -3.40 0.09
CA ILE A 35 11.47 -4.16 -1.09
C ILE A 35 10.66 -5.46 -1.14
N GLY A 36 10.05 -5.74 -2.29
CA GLY A 36 9.17 -6.90 -2.48
C GLY A 36 7.71 -6.69 -2.03
N SER A 37 7.36 -5.56 -1.42
CA SER A 37 5.98 -5.29 -0.94
C SER A 37 4.95 -5.05 -2.05
N LYS A 38 5.42 -4.81 -3.29
CA LYS A 38 4.64 -4.65 -4.53
C LYS A 38 3.42 -3.71 -4.38
N PRO A 39 3.57 -2.50 -3.82
CA PRO A 39 2.41 -1.68 -3.49
C PRO A 39 1.66 -1.22 -4.74
N PHE A 40 2.37 -0.88 -5.83
CA PHE A 40 1.77 -0.39 -7.07
C PHE A 40 0.92 -1.45 -7.78
N SER A 41 1.44 -2.67 -7.95
CA SER A 41 0.68 -3.74 -8.61
C SER A 41 -0.51 -4.18 -7.76
N ARG A 42 -0.35 -4.29 -6.44
CA ARG A 42 -1.45 -4.61 -5.51
C ARG A 42 -2.55 -3.54 -5.51
N THR A 43 -2.19 -2.26 -5.64
CA THR A 43 -3.17 -1.19 -5.84
C THR A 43 -3.96 -1.41 -7.13
N ASN A 44 -3.28 -1.63 -8.26
CA ASN A 44 -3.97 -1.84 -9.54
C ASN A 44 -4.81 -3.12 -9.54
N GLU A 45 -4.37 -4.20 -8.90
CA GLU A 45 -5.17 -5.42 -8.72
C GLU A 45 -6.47 -5.15 -7.97
N TYR A 46 -6.44 -4.30 -6.94
CA TYR A 46 -7.64 -3.90 -6.22
C TYR A 46 -8.56 -3.03 -7.05
N LEU A 47 -8.01 -2.04 -7.76
CA LEU A 47 -8.79 -1.17 -8.63
C LEU A 47 -9.52 -2.00 -9.70
N LEU A 48 -8.81 -2.90 -10.38
CA LEU A 48 -9.39 -3.78 -11.39
C LEU A 48 -10.50 -4.68 -10.81
N LYS A 49 -10.30 -5.26 -9.62
CA LYS A 49 -11.33 -6.08 -8.95
C LYS A 49 -12.60 -5.29 -8.61
N ASN A 50 -12.50 -3.98 -8.47
CA ASN A 50 -13.63 -3.08 -8.19
C ASN A 50 -14.12 -2.34 -9.43
N ASN A 51 -13.72 -2.75 -10.64
CA ASN A 51 -14.06 -2.09 -11.91
C ASN A 51 -13.64 -0.61 -11.97
N ILE A 52 -12.54 -0.27 -11.30
CA ILE A 52 -11.91 1.06 -11.34
C ILE A 52 -10.70 0.99 -12.26
N ASN A 53 -10.50 2.02 -13.08
CA ASN A 53 -9.35 2.10 -13.98
C ASN A 53 -8.04 2.04 -13.18
N PRO A 54 -7.06 1.22 -13.61
CA PRO A 54 -5.75 1.15 -12.96
C PRO A 54 -4.96 2.44 -13.17
N ILE A 55 -4.01 2.69 -12.28
CA ILE A 55 -3.12 3.86 -12.37
C ILE A 55 -1.92 3.51 -13.27
N ASN A 56 -1.55 4.42 -14.17
CA ASN A 56 -0.28 4.36 -14.88
C ASN A 56 0.84 4.93 -13.97
N TRP A 57 1.83 4.10 -13.63
CA TRP A 57 2.89 4.43 -12.68
C TRP A 57 4.25 4.75 -13.35
N SER A 58 4.33 4.70 -14.69
CA SER A 58 5.53 5.02 -15.46
C SER A 58 5.54 6.47 -15.94
#